data_AF-A0A848T553-F1
#
_entry.id   AF-A0A848T553-F1
#
_cell.length_a   1.000
_cell.length_b   1.000
_cell.length_c   1.000
_cell.angle_alpha   90.00
_cell.angle_beta   90.00
_cell.angle_gamma   90.00
#
_symmetry.space_group_name_H-M   'P 1'
#
loop_
_entity.id
_entity.type
_entity.pdbx_description
1 polymer ?
#
loop_
_entity_poly.entity_id
_entity_poly.type
_entity_poly.pdbx_seq_one_letter_code
_entity_poly.pdbx_strand_id
1 'polypeptide(L)'
;MRYSLILLMFAVAFTACQSDFEGYEISGKIANAPSKTLKLQKVTLSKITDIDTATIKEDGSFAMKGILDEKGLFRLLIDNRTYWTMVLGNDKVE
;
A
#
# COMPACT_ATOMS: atom_id res chain seq x y z
N MET A 1 -4.11 24.83 42.25
CA MET A 1 -5.28 24.29 41.52
C MET A 1 -5.48 24.89 40.12
N ARG A 2 -4.52 25.63 39.52
CA ARG A 2 -4.70 26.26 38.19
C ARG A 2 -4.00 25.53 37.03
N TYR A 3 -3.06 24.62 37.32
CA TYR A 3 -2.35 23.83 36.32
C TYR A 3 -2.89 22.41 36.12
N SER A 4 -3.70 21.89 37.07
CA SER A 4 -4.27 20.53 36.98
C SER A 4 -5.27 20.36 35.83
N LEU A 5 -5.95 21.44 35.40
CA LEU A 5 -6.85 21.42 34.24
C LEU A 5 -6.10 21.42 32.89
N ILE A 6 -4.88 21.95 32.84
CA ILE A 6 -4.08 22.03 31.60
C ILE A 6 -3.43 20.67 31.30
N LEU A 7 -3.08 19.91 32.34
CA LEU A 7 -2.42 18.60 32.20
C LEU A 7 -3.37 17.50 31.67
N LEU A 8 -4.68 17.63 31.91
CA LEU A 8 -5.70 16.70 31.40
C LEU A 8 -5.98 16.91 29.90
N MET A 9 -5.81 18.15 29.39
CA MET A 9 -6.11 18.50 28.00
C MET A 9 -5.04 17.98 27.01
N PHE A 10 -3.82 17.71 27.49
CA PHE A 10 -2.71 17.21 26.66
C PHE A 10 -2.78 15.69 26.41
N ALA A 11 -3.53 14.94 27.23
CA ALA A 11 -3.62 13.48 27.14
C ALA A 11 -4.57 12.99 26.03
N VAL A 12 -5.49 13.83 25.55
CA VAL A 12 -6.53 13.45 24.57
C VAL A 12 -6.04 13.58 23.12
N ALA A 13 -4.86 14.17 22.89
CA ALA A 13 -4.33 14.41 21.54
C ALA A 13 -3.73 13.17 20.86
N PHE A 14 -3.52 12.06 21.58
CA PHE A 14 -2.91 10.84 21.03
C PHE A 14 -3.90 9.77 20.55
N THR A 15 -5.21 9.98 20.67
CA THR A 15 -6.22 9.06 20.10
C THR A 15 -6.56 9.45 18.65
N ALA A 16 -5.55 9.84 17.87
CA ALA A 16 -5.71 10.13 16.45
C ALA A 16 -5.77 8.81 15.67
N CYS A 17 -6.99 8.30 15.53
CA CYS A 17 -7.47 7.45 14.44
C CYS A 17 -6.56 6.28 14.02
N GLN A 18 -6.69 5.14 14.69
CA GLN A 18 -6.40 3.84 14.08
C GLN A 18 -7.67 3.37 13.36
N SER A 19 -7.94 3.94 12.18
CA SER A 19 -8.95 3.38 11.29
C SER A 19 -8.36 2.15 10.62
N ASP A 20 -9.02 1.00 10.76
CA ASP A 20 -8.67 -0.21 10.01
C ASP A 20 -8.73 0.13 8.52
N PHE A 21 -7.57 0.15 7.87
CA PHE A 21 -7.46 0.42 6.45
C PHE A 21 -7.79 -0.86 5.68
N GLU A 22 -9.00 -0.92 5.11
CA GLU A 22 -9.44 -1.99 4.23
C GLU A 22 -8.90 -1.76 2.81
N GLY A 23 -7.69 -2.28 2.56
CA GLY A 23 -7.02 -2.08 1.29
C GLY A 23 -5.67 -2.78 1.20
N TYR A 24 -4.91 -2.39 0.19
CA TYR A 24 -3.51 -2.81 0.06
C TYR A 24 -2.58 -1.65 0.36
N GLU A 25 -1.46 -1.97 1.01
CA GLU A 25 -0.31 -1.10 1.13
C GLU A 25 0.91 -1.91 0.72
N ILE A 26 1.52 -1.54 -0.40
CA ILE A 26 2.67 -2.24 -0.95
C ILE A 26 3.80 -1.22 -1.06
N SER A 27 4.91 -1.49 -0.38
CA SER A 27 6.11 -0.69 -0.47
C SER A 27 7.35 -1.57 -0.55
N GLY A 28 8.42 -1.03 -1.10
CA GLY A 28 9.67 -1.76 -1.24
C GLY A 28 10.74 -0.95 -1.94
N LYS A 29 11.86 -1.63 -2.23
CA LYS A 29 12.95 -1.11 -3.04
C LYS A 29 13.27 -2.06 -4.18
N ILE A 30 13.43 -1.53 -5.38
CA ILE A 30 13.84 -2.27 -6.57
C ILE A 30 15.17 -1.68 -7.04
N ALA A 31 16.23 -2.48 -6.91
CA ALA A 31 17.55 -2.10 -7.40
C ALA A 31 17.55 -1.99 -8.94
N ASN A 32 18.37 -1.10 -9.49
CA ASN A 32 18.60 -0.94 -10.93
C ASN A 32 17.33 -0.61 -11.75
N ALA A 33 16.32 -0.03 -11.12
CA ALA A 33 15.10 0.40 -11.80
C ALA A 33 14.59 1.81 -11.42
N PRO A 34 15.47 2.80 -11.18
CA PRO A 34 15.02 4.15 -10.86
C PRO A 34 14.20 4.73 -12.02
N SER A 35 13.20 5.54 -11.69
CA SER A 35 12.35 6.27 -12.64
C SER A 35 11.51 5.39 -13.57
N LYS A 36 11.42 4.08 -13.33
CA LYS A 36 10.47 3.21 -14.02
C LYS A 36 9.09 3.28 -13.39
N THR A 37 8.09 2.95 -14.20
CA THR A 37 6.70 2.84 -13.77
C THR A 37 6.42 1.41 -13.32
N LEU A 38 5.94 1.25 -12.09
CA LEU A 38 5.45 0.00 -11.53
C LEU A 38 3.92 0.01 -11.60
N LYS A 39 3.33 -1.06 -12.13
CA LYS A 39 1.88 -1.21 -12.24
C LYS A 39 1.40 -2.34 -11.36
N LEU A 40 0.39 -2.08 -10.53
CA LEU A 40 -0.36 -3.15 -9.90
C LEU A 40 -1.46 -3.59 -10.87
N GLN A 41 -1.53 -4.89 -11.13
CA GLN A 41 -2.51 -5.47 -12.04
C GLN A 41 -3.29 -6.59 -11.36
N LYS A 42 -4.62 -6.61 -11.55
CA LYS A 42 -5.48 -7.72 -11.14
C LYS A 42 -5.51 -8.78 -12.23
N VAL A 43 -5.37 -10.04 -11.84
CA VAL A 43 -5.38 -11.20 -12.73
C VAL A 43 -6.64 -12.00 -12.47
N THR A 44 -7.42 -12.23 -13.52
CA THR A 44 -8.54 -13.18 -13.52
C THR A 44 -8.28 -14.26 -14.57
N LEU A 45 -9.18 -15.25 -14.67
CA LEU A 45 -9.09 -16.30 -15.69
C LEU A 45 -9.14 -15.76 -17.12
N SER A 46 -9.77 -14.60 -17.33
CA SER A 46 -10.05 -14.06 -18.67
C SER A 46 -9.30 -12.77 -19.00
N LYS A 47 -8.81 -12.03 -17.99
CA LYS A 47 -8.20 -10.72 -18.21
C LYS A 47 -7.14 -10.35 -17.19
N ILE A 48 -6.29 -9.42 -17.60
CA ILE A 48 -5.38 -8.70 -16.72
C ILE A 48 -5.72 -7.22 -16.83
N THR A 49 -5.86 -6.53 -15.70
CA THR A 49 -6.30 -5.14 -15.66
C THR A 49 -5.38 -4.32 -14.76
N ASP A 50 -4.88 -3.19 -15.26
CA ASP A 50 -4.15 -2.20 -14.47
C ASP A 50 -5.10 -1.60 -13.43
N ILE A 51 -4.76 -1.70 -12.15
CA ILE A 51 -5.57 -1.15 -11.05
C ILE A 51 -4.89 0.00 -10.32
N ASP A 52 -3.55 0.06 -10.35
CA ASP A 52 -2.80 1.17 -9.79
C ASP A 52 -1.43 1.30 -10.46
N THR A 53 -0.78 2.45 -10.25
CA THR A 53 0.53 2.79 -10.78
C THR A 53 1.34 3.58 -9.76
N ALA A 54 2.61 3.21 -9.61
CA ALA A 54 3.59 3.96 -8.83
C ALA A 54 4.84 4.24 -9.67
N THR A 55 5.47 5.39 -9.43
CA THR A 55 6.79 5.68 -9.98
C THR A 55 7.85 5.25 -8.98
N ILE A 56 8.84 4.50 -9.44
CA ILE A 56 10.01 4.14 -8.64
C ILE A 56 10.90 5.38 -8.52
N LYS A 57 11.21 5.78 -7.29
CA LYS A 57 12.08 6.93 -7.01
C LYS A 57 13.53 6.65 -7.43
N GLU A 58 14.36 7.68 -7.45
CA GLU A 58 15.79 7.56 -7.78
C GLU A 58 16.54 6.59 -6.85
N ASP A 59 16.14 6.50 -5.58
CA ASP A 59 16.72 5.56 -4.61
C ASP A 59 16.17 4.12 -4.74
N GLY A 60 15.38 3.85 -5.77
CA GLY A 60 14.72 2.57 -6.03
C GLY A 60 13.48 2.32 -5.18
N SER A 61 13.09 3.23 -4.28
CA SER A 61 11.91 3.04 -3.44
C SER A 61 10.61 3.28 -4.18
N PHE A 62 9.56 2.56 -3.78
CA PHE A 62 8.20 2.78 -4.24
C PHE A 62 7.22 2.52 -3.09
N ALA A 63 6.05 3.14 -3.18
CA ALA A 63 4.92 2.85 -2.30
C ALA A 63 3.63 3.05 -3.10
N MET A 64 2.65 2.20 -2.85
CA MET A 64 1.29 2.28 -3.38
C MET A 64 0.30 1.88 -2.30
N LYS A 65 -0.84 2.57 -2.27
CA LYS A 65 -1.88 2.35 -1.29
C LYS A 65 -3.23 2.62 -1.94
N GLY A 66 -4.15 1.69 -1.79
CA GLY A 66 -5.49 1.81 -2.37
C GLY A 66 -6.48 0.87 -1.72
N ILE A 67 -7.76 1.09 -2.03
CA ILE A 67 -8.85 0.26 -1.55
C ILE A 67 -8.81 -1.08 -2.29
N LEU A 68 -9.13 -2.16 -1.56
CA LEU A 68 -9.22 -3.50 -2.10
C LEU A 68 -10.63 -4.04 -1.90
N ASP A 69 -11.41 -4.05 -2.98
CA ASP A 69 -12.82 -4.46 -2.95
C ASP A 69 -12.99 -5.97 -2.66
N GLU A 70 -12.07 -6.79 -3.16
CA GLU A 70 -12.12 -8.24 -2.98
C GLU A 70 -10.73 -8.88 -2.98
N LYS A 71 -10.62 -10.01 -2.27
CA LYS A 71 -9.44 -10.87 -2.31
C LYS A 71 -9.22 -11.40 -3.73
N GLY A 72 -7.99 -11.43 -4.19
CA GLY A 72 -7.69 -11.88 -5.54
C GLY A 72 -6.20 -12.08 -5.82
N LEU A 73 -5.92 -12.51 -7.05
CA LEU A 73 -4.57 -12.64 -7.58
C LEU A 73 -4.15 -11.35 -8.27
N PHE A 74 -2.99 -10.84 -7.89
CA PHE A 74 -2.43 -9.61 -8.42
C PHE A 74 -1.00 -9.82 -8.88
N ARG A 75 -0.51 -8.92 -9.72
CA ARG A 75 0.90 -8.84 -10.06
C ARG A 75 1.40 -7.40 -10.07
N LEU A 76 2.61 -7.20 -9.57
CA LEU A 76 3.38 -5.98 -9.70
C LEU A 76 4.24 -6.09 -10.96
N LEU A 77 3.88 -5.35 -12.01
CA LEU A 77 4.54 -5.35 -13.30
C LEU A 77 5.47 -4.13 -13.39
N ILE A 78 6.76 -4.37 -13.66
CA ILE A 78 7.72 -3.29 -13.96
C ILE A 78 8.03 -3.20 -15.46
N ASP A 79 8.07 -4.34 -16.13
CA ASP A 79 8.17 -4.46 -17.58
C ASP A 79 7.54 -5.78 -18.04
N ASN A 80 7.38 -5.98 -19.35
CA ASN A 80 6.68 -7.15 -19.91
C ASN A 80 7.29 -8.52 -19.51
N ARG A 81 8.50 -8.57 -18.95
CA ARG A 81 9.18 -9.81 -18.56
C ARG A 81 9.34 -9.96 -17.06
N THR A 82 9.22 -8.87 -16.30
CA THR A 82 9.52 -8.83 -14.88
C THR A 82 8.27 -8.45 -14.11
N TYR A 83 7.74 -9.41 -13.35
CA TYR A 83 6.63 -9.18 -12.44
C TYR A 83 6.71 -10.10 -11.23
N TRP A 84 6.09 -9.65 -10.14
CA TRP A 84 5.88 -10.45 -8.94
C TRP A 84 4.40 -10.70 -8.76
N THR A 85 4.03 -11.95 -8.50
CA THR A 85 2.63 -12.36 -8.29
C THR A 85 2.36 -12.51 -6.80
N MET A 86 1.21 -12.02 -6.35
CA MET A 86 0.79 -12.05 -4.95
C MET A 86 -0.72 -12.19 -4.83
N VAL A 87 -1.17 -12.75 -3.71
CA VAL A 87 -2.59 -12.71 -3.33
C VAL A 87 -2.77 -11.52 -2.40
N LEU A 88 -3.65 -10.60 -2.75
CA LEU A 88 -4.08 -9.51 -1.85
C LEU A 88 -5.48 -9.85 -1.35
N GLY A 89 -5.76 -9.59 -0.08
CA GLY A 89 -7.07 -9.75 0.55
C GLY A 89 -7.09 -9.03 1.89
N ASN A 90 -8.30 -8.82 2.43
CA ASN A 90 -8.49 -8.13 3.72
C ASN A 90 -8.36 -9.08 4.92
N ASP A 91 -7.85 -10.29 4.70
CA ASP A 91 -7.62 -11.25 5.78
C ASP A 91 -6.37 -10.85 6.55
N LYS A 92 -6.45 -10.78 7.88
CA LYS A 92 -5.25 -10.74 8.72
C LYS A 92 -4.50 -12.05 8.48
N VAL A 93 -3.28 -11.97 7.94
CA VAL A 93 -2.38 -13.13 7.90
C VAL A 93 -1.90 -13.34 9.34
N GLU A 94 -2.54 -14.28 10.04
CA GLU A 94 -2.11 -14.76 11.37
C GLU A 94 -0.81 -15.59 11.28
#